data_AF-A0A353BRV1-F1
#
_entry.id   AF-A0A353BRV1-F1
#
_cell.length_a   1.000
_cell.length_b   1.000
_cell.length_c   1.000
_cell.angle_alpha   90.00
_cell.angle_beta   90.00
_cell.angle_gamma   90.00
#
_symmetry.space_group_name_H-M   'P 1'
#
loop_
_entity.id
_entity.type
_entity.pdbx_description
1 polymer ?
#
loop_
_entity_poly.entity_id
_entity_poly.type
_entity_poly.pdbx_seq_one_letter_code
_entity_poly.pdbx_strand_id
1 'polypeptide(L)'
;QNTWNLFNLKKAGAVVSVCECEHSPLWMNTIAADLLMADFLSKSTLNQNRQDLRKYYRLNGAIYLAEINYLKDCYGFFGPRTFAYIMPQERSVDIDSELDLKFAGFLLENPEDTIQR
;
A
#
# COMPACT_ATOMS: atom_id res chain seq x y z
N GLN A 1 11.18 -0.78 -13.30
CA GLN A 1 10.89 0.61 -13.73
C GLN A 1 10.87 1.49 -12.48
N ASN A 2 11.44 2.70 -12.48
CA ASN A 2 11.43 3.59 -11.30
C ASN A 2 10.29 4.63 -11.38
N THR A 3 10.01 5.31 -10.27
CA THR A 3 8.93 6.30 -10.14
C THR A 3 9.03 7.43 -11.17
N TRP A 4 10.24 7.96 -11.41
CA TRP A 4 10.47 9.04 -12.37
C TRP A 4 10.12 8.64 -13.81
N ASN A 5 10.52 7.44 -14.23
CA ASN A 5 10.19 6.93 -15.56
C ASN A 5 8.68 6.72 -15.71
N LEU A 6 8.01 6.21 -14.67
CA LEU A 6 6.54 6.07 -14.67
C LEU A 6 5.86 7.44 -14.83
N PHE A 7 6.32 8.43 -14.07
CA PHE A 7 5.81 9.81 -14.10
C PHE A 7 5.87 10.40 -15.52
N ASN A 8 7.04 10.31 -16.16
CA ASN A 8 7.22 10.82 -17.52
C ASN A 8 6.43 10.05 -18.57
N LEU A 9 6.47 8.71 -18.54
CA LEU A 9 5.81 7.87 -19.54
C LEU A 9 4.28 7.99 -19.50
N LYS A 10 3.70 8.17 -18.30
CA LYS A 10 2.26 8.36 -18.14
C LYS A 10 1.82 9.82 -18.30
N LYS A 11 2.77 10.77 -18.45
CA LYS A 11 2.50 12.21 -18.35
C LYS A 11 1.70 12.51 -17.08
N ALA A 12 2.15 11.92 -15.98
CA ALA A 12 1.46 11.96 -14.70
C ALA A 12 1.49 13.38 -14.11
N GLY A 13 0.41 13.77 -13.44
CA GLY A 13 0.44 14.93 -12.56
C GLY A 13 1.03 14.58 -11.19
N ALA A 14 0.81 13.34 -10.75
CA ALA A 14 1.40 12.78 -9.54
C ALA A 14 1.64 11.26 -9.66
N VAL A 15 2.63 10.77 -8.92
CA VAL A 15 2.86 9.35 -8.66
C VAL A 15 3.02 9.16 -7.16
N VAL A 16 2.25 8.23 -6.61
CA VAL A 16 2.27 7.88 -5.18
C VAL A 16 2.61 6.40 -5.03
N SER A 17 3.52 6.08 -4.12
CA SER A 17 3.87 4.68 -3.86
C SER A 17 2.82 3.96 -3.04
N VAL A 18 2.60 2.70 -3.39
CA VAL A 18 1.68 1.80 -2.70
C VAL A 18 2.33 0.44 -2.53
N CYS A 19 1.86 -0.32 -1.54
CA CYS A 19 2.24 -1.71 -1.32
C CYS A 19 1.00 -2.59 -1.33
N GLU A 20 1.10 -3.82 -1.84
CA GLU A 20 0.00 -4.80 -1.73
C GLU A 20 -0.24 -5.10 -0.24
N CYS A 21 -1.51 -5.06 0.18
CA CYS A 21 -1.88 -5.33 1.56
C CYS A 21 -1.53 -6.77 1.94
N GLU A 22 -0.83 -6.93 3.06
CA GLU A 22 -0.49 -8.21 3.70
C GLU A 22 -1.78 -8.97 4.08
N HIS A 23 -2.80 -8.21 4.46
CA HIS A 23 -4.11 -8.70 4.84
C HIS A 23 -5.18 -7.89 4.09
N SER A 24 -6.09 -8.58 3.40
CA SER A 24 -7.17 -7.92 2.66
C SER A 24 -8.04 -7.09 3.60
N PRO A 25 -8.35 -5.81 3.29
CA PRO A 25 -9.30 -5.00 4.04
C PRO A 25 -10.69 -5.63 4.14
N LEU A 26 -11.06 -6.53 3.22
CA LEU A 26 -12.32 -7.26 3.29
C LEU A 26 -12.37 -8.26 4.46
N TRP A 27 -11.22 -8.62 5.03
CA TRP A 27 -11.06 -9.47 6.21
C TRP A 27 -10.82 -8.66 7.49
N MET A 28 -11.06 -7.35 7.44
CA MET A 28 -10.92 -6.44 8.56
C MET A 28 -12.25 -5.75 8.81
N ASN A 29 -12.54 -5.47 10.08
CA ASN A 29 -13.67 -4.66 10.48
C ASN A 29 -13.41 -4.08 11.88
N THR A 30 -14.27 -3.16 12.31
CA THR A 30 -14.27 -2.64 13.68
C THR A 30 -14.90 -3.64 14.63
N ILE A 31 -14.45 -3.65 15.88
CA ILE A 31 -15.03 -4.46 16.96
C ILE A 31 -15.92 -3.54 17.81
N ALA A 32 -17.15 -3.98 18.09
CA ALA A 32 -18.07 -3.27 18.97
C ALA A 32 -17.55 -3.26 20.42
N ALA A 33 -18.03 -2.32 21.24
CA ALA A 33 -17.56 -2.17 22.62
C ALA A 33 -17.85 -3.40 23.50
N ASP A 34 -18.88 -4.17 23.17
CA ASP A 34 -19.28 -5.43 23.82
C ASP A 34 -18.57 -6.66 23.23
N LEU A 35 -17.62 -6.45 22.31
CA LEU A 35 -16.87 -7.49 21.61
C LEU A 35 -17.73 -8.41 20.73
N LEU A 36 -18.96 -8.01 20.40
CA LEU A 36 -19.81 -8.78 19.51
C LEU A 36 -19.23 -8.81 18.09
N MET A 37 -19.12 -10.01 17.51
CA MET A 37 -18.61 -10.26 16.14
C MET A 37 -19.72 -10.60 15.13
N ALA A 38 -20.99 -10.39 15.49
CA ALA A 38 -22.09 -10.56 14.56
C ALA A 38 -21.87 -9.69 13.32
N ASP A 39 -22.01 -10.28 12.14
CA ASP A 39 -21.79 -9.63 10.84
C ASP A 39 -20.41 -8.97 10.65
N PHE A 40 -19.39 -9.43 11.40
CA PHE A 40 -18.02 -8.91 11.29
C PHE A 40 -17.46 -9.00 9.86
N LEU A 41 -17.83 -10.04 9.11
CA LEU A 41 -17.52 -10.18 7.68
C LEU A 41 -18.81 -10.24 6.86
N SER A 42 -18.77 -9.64 5.67
CA SER A 42 -19.89 -9.75 4.72
C SER A 42 -20.07 -11.20 4.26
N LYS A 43 -21.31 -11.61 3.99
CA LYS A 43 -21.60 -12.95 3.42
C LYS A 43 -20.87 -13.20 2.10
N SER A 44 -20.70 -12.16 1.28
CA SER A 44 -19.91 -12.24 0.05
C SER A 44 -18.43 -12.51 0.29
N THR A 45 -17.85 -11.99 1.37
CA THR A 45 -16.46 -12.27 1.74
C THR A 45 -16.29 -13.68 2.30
N LEU A 46 -17.23 -14.13 3.15
CA LEU A 46 -17.18 -15.45 3.78
C LEU A 46 -17.23 -16.60 2.76
N ASN A 47 -17.90 -16.39 1.62
CA ASN A 47 -18.06 -17.40 0.57
C ASN A 47 -16.94 -17.37 -0.49
N GLN A 48 -15.90 -16.56 -0.30
CA GLN A 48 -14.76 -16.48 -1.21
C GLN A 48 -13.48 -16.94 -0.53
N ASN A 49 -12.65 -17.71 -1.23
CA ASN A 49 -11.32 -18.01 -0.73
C ASN A 49 -10.44 -16.76 -0.79
N ARG A 50 -9.50 -16.64 0.15
CA ARG A 50 -8.63 -15.46 0.25
C ARG A 50 -7.84 -15.17 -1.04
N GLN A 51 -7.39 -16.21 -1.71
CA GLN A 51 -6.63 -16.13 -2.97
C GLN A 51 -7.47 -15.64 -4.16
N ASP A 52 -8.80 -15.78 -4.08
CA ASP A 52 -9.73 -15.37 -5.13
C ASP A 52 -10.18 -13.91 -4.96
N LEU A 53 -9.84 -13.29 -3.82
CA LEU A 53 -10.17 -11.90 -3.55
C LEU A 53 -9.30 -10.96 -4.39
N ARG A 54 -9.90 -9.83 -4.78
CA ARG A 54 -9.17 -8.74 -5.43
C ARG A 54 -8.00 -8.31 -4.55
N LYS A 55 -6.85 -8.04 -5.19
CA LYS A 55 -5.70 -7.40 -4.54
C LYS A 55 -6.06 -6.00 -4.08
N TYR A 56 -5.70 -5.68 -2.84
CA TYR A 56 -5.82 -4.34 -2.26
C TYR A 56 -4.42 -3.78 -2.04
N TYR A 57 -4.32 -2.46 -2.12
CA TYR A 57 -3.06 -1.75 -1.94
C TYR A 57 -3.22 -0.69 -0.86
N ARG A 58 -2.21 -0.56 0.01
CA ARG A 58 -2.09 0.51 1.01
C ARG A 58 -1.07 1.55 0.54
N LEU A 59 -1.29 2.80 0.92
CA LEU A 59 -0.23 3.82 0.87
C LEU A 59 0.89 3.36 1.82
N ASN A 60 2.14 3.53 1.41
CA ASN A 60 3.31 3.11 2.19
C ASN A 60 4.24 4.26 2.55
N GLY A 61 3.80 5.52 2.39
CA GLY A 61 4.57 6.70 2.81
C GLY A 61 5.83 7.04 1.99
N ALA A 62 6.41 6.09 1.25
CA ALA A 62 7.78 6.18 0.77
C ALA A 62 8.01 7.24 -0.33
N ILE A 63 7.06 7.39 -1.26
CA ILE A 63 7.22 8.24 -2.44
C ILE A 63 5.93 8.99 -2.75
N TYR A 64 6.06 10.31 -2.81
CA TYR A 64 5.06 11.25 -3.30
C TYR A 64 5.74 12.20 -4.28
N LEU A 65 5.55 11.96 -5.58
CA LEU A 65 6.12 12.76 -6.67
C LEU A 65 4.99 13.50 -7.40
N ALA A 66 5.06 14.82 -7.56
CA ALA A 66 4.03 15.57 -8.26
C ALA A 66 4.55 16.87 -8.91
N GLU A 67 3.85 17.34 -9.94
CA GLU A 67 4.02 18.71 -10.44
C GLU A 67 3.42 19.70 -9.43
N ILE A 68 4.12 20.81 -9.15
CA ILE A 68 3.64 21.83 -8.20
C ILE A 68 2.27 22.38 -8.60
N ASN A 69 2.07 22.66 -9.89
CA ASN A 69 0.78 23.19 -10.37
C ASN A 69 -0.33 22.15 -10.24
N TYR A 70 -0.04 20.87 -10.51
CA TYR A 70 -1.01 19.80 -10.33
C TYR A 70 -1.47 19.69 -8.87
N LEU A 71 -0.56 19.82 -7.90
CA LEU A 71 -0.92 19.82 -6.47
C LEU A 71 -1.84 20.98 -6.10
N LYS A 72 -1.60 22.18 -6.66
CA LYS A 72 -2.45 23.35 -6.44
C LYS A 72 -3.84 23.16 -7.03
N ASP A 73 -3.91 22.65 -8.26
CA ASP A 73 -5.16 22.48 -8.99
C ASP A 73 -6.03 21.35 -8.40
N CYS A 74 -5.40 20.28 -7.93
CA CYS A 74 -6.08 19.11 -7.37
C CYS A 74 -6.26 19.17 -5.84
N TYR A 75 -5.71 20.19 -5.17
CA TYR A 75 -5.65 20.30 -3.70
C TYR A 75 -5.03 19.05 -3.02
N GLY A 76 -4.08 18.40 -3.67
CA GLY A 76 -3.42 17.21 -3.14
C GLY A 76 -2.82 16.29 -4.19
N PHE A 77 -2.38 15.11 -3.74
CA PHE A 77 -1.72 14.11 -4.59
C PHE A 77 -2.70 13.23 -5.37
N PHE A 78 -3.99 13.23 -5.04
CA PHE A 78 -4.99 12.36 -5.63
C PHE A 78 -5.88 13.12 -6.60
N GLY A 79 -5.80 12.77 -7.88
CA GLY A 79 -6.58 13.39 -8.95
C GLY A 79 -6.55 12.57 -10.24
N PRO A 80 -7.11 13.09 -11.33
CA PRO A 80 -7.30 12.34 -12.59
C PRO A 80 -6.00 11.85 -13.26
N ARG A 81 -4.85 12.44 -12.92
CA ARG A 81 -3.53 12.05 -13.46
C ARG A 81 -2.58 11.54 -12.37
N THR A 82 -3.13 10.96 -11.31
CA THR A 82 -2.37 10.30 -10.25
C THR A 82 -2.22 8.81 -10.56
N PHE A 83 -0.99 8.31 -10.50
CA PHE A 83 -0.70 6.89 -10.75
C PHE A 83 -0.02 6.24 -9.54
N ALA A 84 -0.28 4.95 -9.35
CA ALA A 84 0.33 4.17 -8.30
C ALA A 84 1.70 3.62 -8.73
N TYR A 85 2.71 3.77 -7.88
CA TYR A 85 3.98 3.06 -8.00
C TYR A 85 4.00 1.90 -7.00
N ILE A 86 3.82 0.68 -7.49
CA ILE A 86 3.75 -0.51 -6.64
C ILE A 86 5.16 -0.87 -6.16
N MET A 87 5.36 -0.81 -4.85
CA MET A 87 6.56 -1.25 -4.17
C MET A 87 6.30 -2.61 -3.49
N PRO A 88 7.32 -3.48 -3.44
CA PRO A 88 7.19 -4.74 -2.73
C PRO A 88 7.26 -4.51 -1.20
N GLN A 89 6.85 -5.50 -0.42
CA GLN A 89 6.66 -5.38 1.03
C GLN A 89 7.96 -5.09 1.78
N GLU A 90 9.05 -5.75 1.39
CA GLU A 90 10.39 -5.56 1.95
C GLU A 90 10.92 -4.12 1.81
N ARG A 91 10.38 -3.34 0.85
CA ARG A 91 10.75 -1.93 0.63
C ARG A 91 9.67 -0.96 1.12
N SER A 92 8.67 -1.47 1.82
CA SER A 92 7.48 -0.73 2.28
C SER A 92 7.30 -0.85 3.80
N VAL A 93 8.41 -1.00 4.54
CA VAL A 93 8.45 -1.02 6.00
C VAL A 93 8.35 0.42 6.51
N ASP A 94 7.29 0.71 7.27
CA ASP A 94 7.09 1.96 7.98
C ASP A 94 7.68 1.81 9.41
N ILE A 95 8.58 2.71 9.81
CA ILE A 95 9.28 2.61 11.10
C ILE A 95 8.53 3.43 12.15
N ASP A 96 7.59 2.78 12.84
CA ASP A 96 6.81 3.37 13.95
C ASP A 96 7.25 2.82 15.31
N SER A 97 7.98 1.70 15.34
CA SER A 97 8.44 1.03 16.55
C SER A 97 9.88 0.52 16.43
N GLU A 98 10.47 0.14 17.57
CA GLU A 98 11.79 -0.49 17.61
C GLU A 98 11.83 -1.84 16.86
N LEU A 99 10.70 -2.57 16.83
CA LEU A 99 10.60 -3.82 16.10
C LEU A 99 10.71 -3.59 14.58
N ASP A 100 10.07 -2.54 14.06
CA ASP A 100 10.12 -2.18 12.65
C ASP A 100 11.54 -1.81 12.23
N LEU A 101 12.27 -1.08 13.07
CA LEU A 101 13.67 -0.73 12.82
C LEU A 101 14.56 -1.98 12.75
N LYS A 102 14.40 -2.92 13.70
CA LYS A 102 15.14 -4.19 13.71
C LYS A 102 14.83 -5.01 12.45
N PHE A 103 13.56 -5.06 12.06
CA PHE A 103 13.14 -5.78 10.87
C PHE A 103 13.69 -5.15 9.58
N ALA A 104 13.66 -3.82 9.47
CA ALA A 104 14.30 -3.11 8.36
C ALA A 104 15.82 -3.40 8.29
N GLY A 105 16.50 -3.43 9.45
CA GLY A 105 17.90 -3.84 9.54
C GLY A 105 18.13 -5.26 9.03
N PHE A 106 17.30 -6.21 9.47
CA PHE A 106 17.36 -7.59 8.98
C PHE A 106 17.22 -7.68 7.45
N LEU A 107 16.27 -6.95 6.85
CA LEU A 107 16.07 -6.93 5.40
C LEU A 107 17.26 -6.33 4.64
N LEU A 108 17.93 -5.33 5.21
CA LEU A 108 19.13 -4.73 4.63
C LEU A 108 20.34 -5.68 4.65
N GLU A 109 20.46 -6.48 5.72
CA GLU A 109 21.53 -7.47 5.87
C GLU A 109 21.29 -8.73 5.02
N ASN A 110 20.03 -9.04 4.70
CA ASN A 110 19.62 -10.24 3.98
C ASN A 110 18.86 -9.93 2.67
N PRO A 111 19.48 -9.23 1.71
CA PRO A 111 18.80 -8.84 0.47
C PRO A 111 18.38 -10.03 -0.40
N GLU A 112 19.05 -11.18 -0.31
CA GLU A 112 18.69 -12.41 -1.03
C GLU A 112 17.29 -12.91 -0.63
N ASP A 113 16.92 -12.79 0.67
CA ASP A 113 15.64 -13.22 1.22
C ASP A 113 14.47 -12.33 0.78
N THR A 114 14.77 -11.19 0.16
CA THR A 114 13.77 -10.25 -0.37
C THR A 114 13.31 -10.56 -1.79
N ILE A 115 14.01 -11.46 -2.51
CA ILE A 115 13.81 -11.65 -3.95
C ILE A 115 12.81 -12.79 -4.28
N GLN A 116 12.27 -13.52 -3.30
CA GLN A 116 11.37 -14.66 -3.58
C GLN A 116 9.92 -14.44 -3.14
N ARG A 117 9.08 -13.93 -4.06
CA ARG A 117 7.70 -14.40 -4.34
C ARG A 117 7.26 -14.04 -5.76
#